data_AF-A0A940JQ81-F1
#
_entry.id   AF-A0A940JQ81-F1
#
_cell.length_a   1.000
_cell.length_b   1.000
_cell.length_c   1.000
_cell.angle_alpha   90.00
_cell.angle_beta   90.00
_cell.angle_gamma   90.00
#
_symmetry.space_group_name_H-M   'P 1'
#
loop_
_entity.id
_entity.type
_entity.pdbx_description
1 polymer ?
#
loop_
_entity_poly.entity_id
_entity_poly.type
_entity_poly.pdbx_seq_one_letter_code
_entity_poly.pdbx_strand_id
1 'polypeptide(L)'
;MPEKSELDKAAEWLDRLVNDRTAPGRVTVVAVNEVAPKPRYQDCRMTARIEAAGLETVELELEYMVRREYWPAVGDILPATVHLDHPERTEIAWERVPKRG
;
A
#
# COMPACT_ATOMS: atom_id res chain seq x y z
N MET A 1 32.60 18.07 -14.28
CA MET A 1 31.16 17.85 -14.41
C MET A 1 30.49 18.77 -13.40
N PRO A 2 29.54 19.64 -13.75
CA PRO A 2 28.91 20.50 -12.75
C PRO A 2 27.96 19.65 -11.89
N GLU A 3 28.08 19.80 -10.58
CA GLU A 3 27.21 19.19 -9.59
C GLU A 3 25.82 19.83 -9.71
N LYS A 4 24.76 19.02 -9.83
CA LYS A 4 23.38 19.54 -9.91
C LYS A 4 23.08 20.40 -8.69
N SER A 5 22.47 21.57 -8.90
CA SER A 5 22.10 22.50 -7.83
C SER A 5 21.14 21.83 -6.85
N GLU A 6 21.24 22.16 -5.56
CA GLU A 6 20.32 21.67 -4.52
C GLU A 6 18.85 22.01 -4.84
N LEU A 7 18.61 23.10 -5.58
CA LEU A 7 17.28 23.48 -6.08
C LEU A 7 16.74 22.49 -7.13
N ASP A 8 17.60 21.96 -8.00
CA ASP A 8 17.20 20.98 -9.02
C ASP A 8 16.86 19.63 -8.35
N LYS A 9 17.62 19.25 -7.32
CA LYS A 9 17.34 18.05 -6.52
C LYS A 9 16.01 18.20 -5.76
N ALA A 10 15.75 19.38 -5.20
CA ALA A 10 14.49 19.69 -4.52
C ALA A 10 13.30 19.70 -5.49
N ALA A 11 13.47 20.22 -6.70
CA ALA A 11 12.45 20.21 -7.75
C ALA A 11 12.16 18.79 -8.27
N GLU A 12 13.19 17.97 -8.53
CA GLU A 12 13.01 16.55 -8.91
C GLU A 12 12.28 15.76 -7.81
N TRP A 13 12.57 16.05 -6.54
CA TRP A 13 11.87 15.45 -5.39
C TRP A 13 10.41 15.89 -5.30
N LEU A 14 10.12 17.18 -5.52
CA LEU A 14 8.77 17.74 -5.55
C LEU A 14 7.95 17.19 -6.72
N ASP A 15 8.51 17.15 -7.93
CA ASP A 15 7.82 16.62 -9.11
C ASP A 15 7.46 15.14 -8.93
N ARG A 16 8.34 14.35 -8.29
CA ARG A 16 8.05 12.95 -7.95
C ARG A 16 6.95 12.80 -6.90
N LEU A 17 6.78 13.80 -6.03
CA LEU A 17 5.72 13.82 -5.02
C LEU A 17 4.37 14.28 -5.57
N VAL A 18 4.39 15.23 -6.52
CA VAL A 18 3.18 15.88 -7.03
C VAL A 18 2.59 15.15 -8.24
N ASN A 19 3.39 14.43 -9.02
CA ASN A 19 2.93 13.72 -10.22
C ASN A 19 2.61 12.23 -10.00
N ASP A 20 2.47 11.77 -8.76
CA ASP A 20 2.16 10.36 -8.48
C ASP A 20 0.73 10.04 -8.93
N ARG A 21 0.60 9.30 -10.03
CA ARG A 21 -0.70 8.98 -10.61
C ARG A 21 -1.37 7.91 -9.78
N THR A 22 -2.56 8.20 -9.30
CA THR A 22 -3.37 7.24 -8.55
C THR A 22 -4.56 6.74 -9.37
N ALA A 23 -4.96 5.49 -9.13
CA ALA A 23 -6.13 4.88 -9.74
C ALA A 23 -6.89 4.03 -8.70
N PRO A 24 -8.22 3.88 -8.84
CA PRO A 24 -8.94 2.88 -8.07
C PRO A 24 -8.46 1.48 -8.44
N GLY A 25 -8.22 0.64 -7.44
CA GLY A 25 -7.73 -0.72 -7.63
C GLY A 25 -8.12 -1.65 -6.50
N ARG A 26 -7.47 -2.82 -6.49
CA ARG A 26 -7.66 -3.84 -5.46
C ARG A 26 -6.34 -4.47 -5.07
N VAL A 27 -6.27 -4.89 -3.81
CA VAL A 27 -5.17 -5.65 -3.23
C VAL A 27 -5.70 -7.03 -2.87
N THR A 28 -5.14 -8.08 -3.46
CA THR A 28 -5.39 -9.46 -3.05
C THR A 28 -4.33 -9.89 -2.06
N VAL A 29 -4.75 -10.34 -0.88
CA VAL A 29 -3.84 -10.78 0.19
C VAL A 29 -3.33 -12.19 -0.12
N VAL A 30 -2.04 -12.34 -0.37
CA VAL A 30 -1.40 -13.62 -0.70
C VAL A 30 -0.85 -14.29 0.55
N ALA A 31 -0.26 -13.51 1.45
CA ALA A 31 0.23 -13.96 2.75
C ALA A 31 0.06 -12.82 3.77
N VAL A 32 -0.12 -13.15 5.05
CA VAL A 32 -0.19 -12.18 6.14
C VAL A 32 0.43 -12.80 7.39
N ASN A 33 1.13 -12.00 8.19
CA ASN A 33 1.58 -12.46 9.50
C ASN A 33 0.41 -12.76 10.45
N GLU A 34 0.69 -13.60 11.45
CA GLU A 34 -0.29 -13.89 12.49
C GLU A 34 -0.60 -12.64 13.33
N VAL A 35 -1.88 -12.49 13.68
CA VAL A 35 -2.32 -11.44 14.60
C VAL A 35 -1.97 -11.83 16.04
N ALA A 36 -1.31 -10.95 16.78
CA ALA A 36 -1.03 -11.19 18.19
C ALA A 36 -2.31 -11.00 19.05
N PRO A 37 -2.43 -11.67 20.20
CA PRO A 37 -3.67 -11.65 20.97
C PRO A 37 -3.95 -10.33 21.70
N LYS A 38 -2.94 -9.51 22.01
CA LYS A 38 -3.09 -8.39 22.98
C LYS A 38 -3.19 -6.99 22.39
N PRO A 39 -2.30 -6.53 21.48
CA PRO A 39 -2.34 -5.13 21.09
C PRO A 39 -3.54 -4.85 20.17
N ARG A 40 -4.24 -3.73 20.41
CA ARG A 40 -5.39 -3.33 19.58
C ARG A 40 -4.94 -3.00 18.15
N TYR A 41 -3.82 -2.31 18.00
CA TYR A 41 -3.17 -1.96 16.74
C TYR A 41 -1.83 -2.67 16.67
N GLN A 42 -1.52 -3.28 15.53
CA GLN A 42 -0.31 -4.09 15.36
C GLN A 42 0.23 -3.94 13.94
N ASP A 43 1.53 -4.25 13.78
CA ASP A 43 2.20 -4.31 12.49
C ASP A 43 1.65 -5.49 11.67
N CYS A 44 0.80 -5.18 10.71
CA CYS A 44 0.30 -6.10 9.70
C CYS A 44 1.26 -6.07 8.52
N ARG A 45 1.99 -7.17 8.32
CA ARG A 45 2.89 -7.38 7.19
C ARG A 45 2.24 -8.41 6.28
N MET A 46 2.02 -8.04 5.02
CA MET A 46 1.36 -8.91 4.05
C MET A 46 2.03 -8.89 2.69
N THR A 47 2.08 -10.04 2.05
CA THR A 47 2.33 -10.13 0.61
C THR A 47 1.02 -9.84 -0.11
N ALA A 48 1.05 -8.83 -0.97
CA ALA A 48 -0.10 -8.26 -1.64
C ALA A 48 0.08 -8.32 -3.16
N ARG A 49 -0.92 -8.84 -3.87
CA ARG A 49 -1.03 -8.70 -5.32
C ARG A 49 -1.91 -7.49 -5.64
N ILE A 50 -1.33 -6.51 -6.33
CA ILE A 50 -1.95 -5.22 -6.61
C ILE A 50 -2.41 -5.19 -8.07
N GLU A 51 -3.66 -4.78 -8.27
CA GLU A 51 -4.28 -4.64 -9.60
C GLU A 51 -4.99 -3.30 -9.71
N ALA A 52 -4.69 -2.55 -10.77
CA ALA A 52 -5.37 -1.31 -11.13
C ALA A 52 -5.31 -1.10 -12.66
N ALA A 53 -6.22 -0.28 -13.19
CA ALA A 53 -6.17 0.10 -14.60
C ALA A 53 -4.90 0.92 -14.88
N GLY A 54 -4.09 0.47 -15.84
CA GLY A 54 -2.81 1.11 -16.18
C GLY A 54 -1.61 0.64 -15.36
N LEU A 55 -1.77 -0.39 -14.53
CA LEU A 55 -0.68 -1.06 -13.81
C LEU A 55 -0.59 -2.52 -14.25
N GLU A 56 0.62 -2.99 -14.58
CA GLU A 56 0.88 -4.43 -14.68
C GLU A 56 0.81 -5.03 -13.28
N THR A 57 0.06 -6.13 -13.12
CA THR A 57 -0.13 -6.78 -11.82
C THR A 57 1.21 -7.05 -11.14
N VAL A 58 1.37 -6.51 -9.93
CA VAL A 58 2.60 -6.62 -9.15
C VAL A 58 2.31 -7.29 -7.82
N GLU A 59 3.26 -8.10 -7.34
CA GLU A 59 3.22 -8.71 -6.02
C GLU A 59 4.37 -8.15 -5.17
N LEU A 60 4.05 -7.59 -4.01
CA LEU A 60 5.02 -6.95 -3.11
C LEU A 60 4.59 -7.08 -1.65
N GLU A 61 5.52 -6.81 -0.72
CA GLU A 61 5.21 -6.75 0.70
C GLU A 61 4.71 -5.35 1.09
N LEU A 62 3.61 -5.29 1.83
CA LEU A 62 3.05 -4.07 2.41
C LEU A 62 3.03 -4.18 3.94
N GLU A 63 3.32 -3.06 4.60
CA GLU A 63 3.27 -2.93 6.05
C GLU A 63 2.27 -1.84 6.46
N TYR A 64 1.34 -2.18 7.36
CA TYR A 64 0.36 -1.25 7.90
C TYR A 64 0.17 -1.42 9.41
N MET A 65 -0.15 -0.33 10.10
CA MET A 65 -0.69 -0.38 11.46
C MET A 65 -2.19 -0.66 11.41
N VAL A 66 -2.58 -1.91 11.66
CA VAL A 66 -3.97 -2.37 11.52
C VAL A 66 -4.55 -2.72 12.87
N ARG A 67 -5.83 -2.41 13.09
CA ARG A 67 -6.52 -2.91 14.29
C ARG A 67 -6.79 -4.40 14.14
N ARG A 68 -6.62 -5.16 15.22
CA ARG A 68 -6.91 -6.61 15.26
C ARG A 68 -8.27 -6.98 14.66
N GLU A 69 -9.32 -6.19 14.91
CA GLU A 69 -10.66 -6.47 14.38
C GLU A 69 -10.80 -6.27 12.87
N TYR A 70 -9.80 -5.74 12.17
CA TYR A 70 -9.79 -5.60 10.70
C TYR A 70 -8.65 -6.39 10.06
N TRP A 71 -8.06 -7.34 10.80
CA TRP A 71 -6.92 -8.11 10.31
C TRP A 71 -7.30 -8.84 9.01
N PRO A 72 -6.53 -8.71 7.92
CA PRO A 72 -6.85 -9.38 6.68
C PRO A 72 -6.62 -10.90 6.80
N ALA A 73 -7.30 -11.65 5.95
CA ALA A 73 -7.04 -13.07 5.73
C ALA A 73 -6.46 -13.28 4.32
N VAL A 74 -5.70 -14.37 4.15
CA VAL A 74 -5.26 -14.80 2.82
C VAL A 74 -6.47 -15.06 1.92
N GLY A 75 -6.42 -14.53 0.70
CA GLY A 75 -7.51 -14.56 -0.28
C GLY A 75 -8.46 -13.36 -0.20
N ASP A 76 -8.35 -12.50 0.81
CA ASP A 76 -9.15 -11.27 0.85
C ASP A 76 -8.81 -10.36 -0.33
N ILE A 77 -9.84 -9.71 -0.86
CA ILE A 77 -9.73 -8.68 -1.88
C ILE A 77 -10.12 -7.35 -1.24
N LEU A 78 -9.15 -6.49 -1.04
CA LEU A 78 -9.28 -5.23 -0.33
C LEU A 78 -9.36 -4.08 -1.35
N PRO A 79 -10.34 -3.17 -1.25
CA PRO A 79 -10.38 -1.99 -2.09
C PRO A 79 -9.20 -1.07 -1.76
N ALA A 80 -8.57 -0.49 -2.78
CA ALA A 80 -7.40 0.35 -2.60
C ALA A 80 -7.32 1.51 -3.59
N THR A 81 -6.61 2.56 -3.18
CA THR A 81 -6.08 3.59 -4.07
C THR A 81 -4.66 3.19 -4.44
N VAL A 82 -4.44 2.87 -5.70
CA VAL A 82 -3.16 2.34 -6.20
C VAL A 82 -2.35 3.46 -6.81
N HIS A 83 -1.12 3.61 -6.35
CA HIS A 83 -0.11 4.50 -6.91
C HIS A 83 0.56 3.79 -8.11
N LEU A 84 0.28 4.25 -9.32
CA LEU A 84 0.68 3.57 -10.56
C LEU A 84 2.19 3.60 -10.78
N ASP A 85 2.84 4.67 -10.36
CA ASP A 85 4.28 4.88 -10.55
C ASP A 85 5.08 4.33 -9.33
N HIS A 86 4.43 4.19 -8.18
CA HIS A 86 4.98 3.69 -6.91
C HIS A 86 4.02 2.73 -6.18
N PRO A 87 3.79 1.50 -6.68
CA PRO A 87 2.79 0.58 -6.13
C PRO A 87 2.96 0.24 -4.64
N GLU A 88 4.17 0.36 -4.10
CA GLU A 88 4.48 0.20 -2.68
C GLU A 88 3.79 1.24 -1.77
N ARG A 89 3.32 2.36 -2.35
CA ARG A 89 2.57 3.42 -1.66
C ARG A 89 1.06 3.22 -1.68
N THR A 90 0.58 2.12 -2.25
CA THR A 90 -0.85 1.80 -2.34
C THR A 90 -1.53 1.96 -0.97
N GLU A 91 -2.70 2.57 -0.94
CA GLU A 91 -3.48 2.78 0.27
C GLU A 91 -4.70 1.87 0.28
N ILE A 92 -4.81 1.00 1.28
CA ILE A 92 -6.01 0.17 1.48
C ILE A 92 -7.10 1.02 2.15
N ALA A 93 -8.31 0.98 1.59
CA ALA A 93 -9.50 1.61 2.16
C ALA A 93 -10.03 0.78 3.35
N TRP A 94 -9.29 0.81 4.47
CA TRP A 94 -9.56 0.04 5.68
C TRP A 94 -10.95 0.25 6.27
N GLU A 95 -11.56 1.42 6.05
CA GLU A 95 -12.93 1.74 6.44
C GLU A 95 -13.99 0.90 5.71
N ARG A 96 -13.61 0.30 4.57
CA ARG A 96 -14.46 -0.58 3.77
C ARG A 96 -14.18 -2.07 4.02
N VAL A 97 -13.18 -2.39 4.85
CA VAL A 97 -12.85 -3.76 5.22
C VAL A 97 -13.80 -4.21 6.33
N PRO A 98 -14.46 -5.37 6.20
CA PRO A 98 -15.35 -5.86 7.24
C PRO A 98 -14.56 -6.25 8.49
N LYS A 99 -15.18 -6.05 9.67
CA LYS A 99 -14.59 -6.49 10.92
C LYS A 99 -14.57 -8.01 11.02
N ARG A 100 -13.49 -8.57 11.56
CA ARG A 100 -13.35 -9.94 12.06
C ARG A 100 -13.47 -9.92 13.59
N GLY A 101 -14.30 -10.81 14.12
CA GLY A 101 -14.65 -10.91 15.55
C GLY A 101 -13.53 -11.39 16.45
#